data_AF-A0A959B8W1-F1
#
_entry.id   AF-A0A959B8W1-F1
#
_cell.length_a   1.000
_cell.length_b   1.000
_cell.length_c   1.000
_cell.angle_alpha   90.00
_cell.angle_beta   90.00
_cell.angle_gamma   90.00
#
_symmetry.space_group_name_H-M   'P 1'
#
loop_
_entity.id
_entity.type
_entity.pdbx_description
1 polymer ?
#
loop_
_entity_poly.entity_id
_entity_poly.type
_entity_poly.pdbx_seq_one_letter_code
_entity_poly.pdbx_strand_id
1 'polypeptide(L)'
;MYDIKKRLQQLQTEVDTAYLYQRFAALEEDESVAQVFRELSAVERSHAEHLLLALSKVQSPPPKMPGPSRRARVQAGIARVMGYSYVLPTVLDTEKSLANSALLSRRESGQPASGA
;
A
#
# COMPACT_ATOMS: atom_id res chain seq x y z
N MET A 1 -15.40 14.46 -9.27
CA MET A 1 -14.74 15.34 -8.29
C MET A 1 -13.54 14.59 -7.71
N TYR A 2 -12.35 15.20 -7.63
CA TYR A 2 -11.15 14.53 -7.08
C TYR A 2 -11.27 14.45 -5.55
N ASP A 3 -11.48 13.25 -5.02
CA ASP A 3 -11.63 13.05 -3.57
C ASP A 3 -10.26 12.96 -2.89
N ILE A 4 -9.82 14.12 -2.38
CA ILE A 4 -8.53 14.27 -1.69
C ILE A 4 -8.45 13.37 -0.45
N LYS A 5 -9.54 13.23 0.31
CA LYS A 5 -9.56 12.43 1.54
C LYS A 5 -9.34 10.95 1.22
N LYS A 6 -10.03 10.43 0.20
CA LYS A 6 -9.85 9.06 -0.28
C LYS A 6 -8.42 8.82 -0.77
N ARG A 7 -7.84 9.78 -1.50
CA ARG A 7 -6.46 9.71 -2.00
C ARG A 7 -5.41 9.71 -0.88
N LEU A 8 -5.61 10.51 0.17
CA LEU A 8 -4.74 10.50 1.36
C LEU A 8 -4.85 9.18 2.13
N GLN A 9 -6.03 8.58 2.21
CA GLN A 9 -6.21 7.25 2.79
C GLN A 9 -5.50 6.18 1.96
N GLN A 10 -5.61 6.24 0.62
CA GLN A 10 -4.86 5.34 -0.27
C GLN A 10 -3.35 5.50 -0.06
N LEU A 11 -2.83 6.74 0.01
CA LEU A 11 -1.43 7.02 0.30
C LEU A 11 -0.96 6.36 1.60
N GLN A 12 -1.74 6.46 2.68
CA GLN A 12 -1.41 5.79 3.95
C GLN A 12 -1.39 4.26 3.80
N THR A 13 -2.32 3.69 3.02
CA THR A 13 -2.37 2.25 2.79
C THR A 13 -1.14 1.77 2.03
N GLU A 14 -0.71 2.45 0.97
CA GLU A 14 0.50 2.05 0.23
C GLU A 14 1.75 2.11 1.12
N VAL A 15 1.87 3.15 1.95
CA VAL A 15 2.97 3.27 2.93
C VAL A 15 2.94 2.16 3.98
N ASP A 16 1.75 1.82 4.49
CA ASP A 16 1.57 0.74 5.47
C ASP A 16 1.95 -0.62 4.87
N THR A 17 1.52 -0.89 3.63
CA THR A 17 1.80 -2.14 2.92
C THR A 17 3.28 -2.28 2.61
N ALA A 18 3.92 -1.24 2.06
CA ALA A 18 5.36 -1.23 1.80
C ALA A 18 6.16 -1.51 3.09
N TYR A 19 5.77 -0.86 4.19
CA TYR A 19 6.37 -1.09 5.49
C TYR A 19 6.22 -2.54 5.95
N LEU A 20 5.04 -3.15 5.81
CA LEU A 20 4.79 -4.52 6.24
C LEU A 20 5.57 -5.53 5.40
N TYR A 21 5.60 -5.41 4.07
CA TYR A 21 6.43 -6.27 3.23
C TYR A 21 7.91 -6.17 3.58
N GLN A 22 8.41 -4.96 3.84
CA GLN A 22 9.79 -4.79 4.32
C GLN A 22 10.05 -5.53 5.64
N ARG A 23 9.04 -5.60 6.53
CA ARG A 23 9.13 -6.36 7.78
C ARG A 23 9.07 -7.86 7.56
N PHE A 24 8.26 -8.32 6.61
CA PHE A 24 8.16 -9.75 6.27
C PHE A 24 9.48 -10.23 5.67
N ALA A 25 10.07 -9.48 4.74
CA ALA A 25 11.39 -9.76 4.18
C ALA A 25 12.48 -9.90 5.26
N ALA A 26 12.40 -9.13 6.35
CA ALA A 26 13.39 -9.18 7.44
C ALA A 26 13.17 -10.33 8.43
N LEU A 27 12.01 -11.00 8.36
CA LEU A 27 11.66 -12.15 9.21
C LEU A 27 11.76 -13.48 8.45
N GLU A 28 11.87 -13.42 7.12
CA GLU A 28 11.94 -14.58 6.25
C GLU A 28 13.37 -15.15 6.22
N GLU A 29 13.48 -16.49 6.29
CA GLU A 29 14.74 -17.21 6.26
C GLU A 29 15.10 -17.64 4.83
N ASP A 30 14.10 -17.94 4.00
CA ASP A 30 14.31 -18.22 2.58
C ASP A 30 14.57 -16.92 1.83
N GLU A 31 15.83 -16.69 1.47
CA GLU A 31 16.27 -15.48 0.78
C GLU A 31 15.53 -15.22 -0.54
N SER A 32 15.05 -16.26 -1.23
CA SER A 32 14.25 -16.09 -2.45
C SER A 32 12.89 -15.47 -2.15
N VAL A 33 12.25 -15.90 -1.07
CA VAL A 33 10.96 -15.35 -0.60
C VAL A 33 11.17 -13.96 0.00
N ALA A 34 12.26 -13.76 0.75
CA ALA A 34 12.61 -12.46 1.29
C ALA A 34 12.81 -11.42 0.18
N GLN A 35 13.41 -11.82 -0.95
CA GLN A 35 13.58 -10.98 -2.13
C GLN A 35 12.24 -10.58 -2.75
N VAL A 36 11.30 -11.52 -2.89
CA VAL A 36 9.93 -11.21 -3.36
C VAL A 36 9.27 -10.16 -2.47
N PHE A 37 9.37 -10.28 -1.14
CA PHE A 37 8.81 -9.26 -0.24
C PHE A 37 9.51 -7.90 -0.38
N ARG A 38 10.82 -7.85 -0.65
CA ARG A 38 11.51 -6.57 -0.93
C ARG A 38 11.03 -5.94 -2.22
N GLU A 39 10.78 -6.74 -3.25
CA GLU A 39 10.23 -6.27 -4.52
C GLU A 39 8.81 -5.73 -4.36
N LEU A 40 7.94 -6.45 -3.65
CA LEU A 40 6.59 -5.98 -3.31
C LEU A 40 6.62 -4.67 -2.49
N SER A 41 7.52 -4.58 -1.49
CA SER A 41 7.75 -3.35 -0.73
C SER A 41 8.12 -2.17 -1.65
N ALA A 42 9.00 -2.39 -2.63
CA ALA A 42 9.41 -1.37 -3.58
C ALA A 42 8.26 -0.94 -4.51
N VAL A 43 7.43 -1.88 -4.96
CA VAL A 43 6.23 -1.60 -5.77
C VAL A 43 5.27 -0.69 -5.01
N GLU A 44 4.91 -1.03 -3.78
CA GLU A 44 3.95 -0.23 -3.01
C GLU A 44 4.51 1.14 -2.61
N ARG A 45 5.82 1.23 -2.37
CA ARG A 45 6.48 2.51 -2.19
C ARG A 45 6.38 3.40 -3.43
N SER A 46 6.55 2.84 -4.63
CA SER A 46 6.36 3.56 -5.89
C SER A 46 4.92 4.04 -6.06
N HIS A 47 3.92 3.23 -5.68
CA HIS A 47 2.52 3.67 -5.65
C HIS A 47 2.31 4.87 -4.71
N ALA A 48 2.86 4.80 -3.49
CA ALA A 48 2.81 5.91 -2.53
C ALA A 48 3.42 7.20 -3.10
N GLU A 49 4.59 7.10 -3.75
CA GLU A 49 5.30 8.23 -4.37
C GLU A 49 4.47 8.87 -5.50
N HIS A 50 3.86 8.06 -6.36
CA HIS A 50 2.97 8.55 -7.42
C HIS A 50 1.71 9.23 -6.86
N LEU A 51 1.09 8.66 -5.81
CA LEU A 51 -0.07 9.27 -5.14
C LEU A 51 0.29 10.61 -4.51
N LEU A 52 1.43 10.68 -3.83
CA LEU A 52 1.93 11.91 -3.22
C LEU A 52 2.18 13.00 -4.27
N LEU A 53 2.79 12.65 -5.41
CA LEU A 53 3.01 13.57 -6.52
C LEU A 53 1.68 14.10 -7.08
N ALA A 54 0.68 13.22 -7.27
CA ALA A 54 -0.63 13.63 -7.74
C ALA A 54 -1.35 14.56 -6.75
N LEU A 55 -1.29 14.25 -5.45
CA LEU A 55 -1.86 15.07 -4.39
C LEU A 55 -1.19 16.45 -4.29
N SER A 56 0.13 16.51 -4.47
CA SER A 56 0.90 17.76 -4.40
C SER A 56 0.54 18.75 -5.51
N LYS A 57 -0.06 18.29 -6.62
CA LYS A 57 -0.55 19.14 -7.70
C LYS A 57 -1.88 19.84 -7.39
N VAL A 58 -2.62 19.35 -6.40
CA VAL A 58 -4.02 19.79 -6.14
C VAL A 58 -4.25 20.28 -4.72
N GLN A 59 -3.31 20.05 -3.79
CA GLN A 59 -3.36 20.55 -2.42
C GLN A 59 -2.33 21.65 -2.18
N SER A 60 -2.74 22.69 -1.46
CA SER A 60 -1.84 23.73 -0.95
C SER A 60 -2.12 23.95 0.54
N PRO A 61 -1.16 23.71 1.45
CA PRO A 61 0.20 23.22 1.17
C PRO A 61 0.22 21.77 0.66
N PRO A 62 1.27 21.36 -0.09
CA PRO A 62 1.40 19.99 -0.54
C PRO A 62 1.57 19.04 0.65
N PRO A 63 0.90 17.87 0.65
CA PRO A 63 1.10 16.89 1.70
C PRO A 63 2.52 16.31 1.67
N LYS A 64 2.95 15.72 2.78
CA LYS A 64 4.21 14.98 2.89
C LYS A 64 3.93 13.49 2.93
N MET A 65 4.94 12.68 2.60
CA MET A 65 4.87 11.23 2.78
C MET A 65 4.57 10.91 4.25
N PRO A 66 3.48 10.20 4.58
CA PRO A 66 3.22 9.80 5.95
C PRO A 66 4.23 8.73 6.37
N GLY A 67 4.43 8.58 7.67
CA GLY A 67 5.07 7.38 8.22
C GLY A 67 4.07 6.21 8.27
N PRO A 68 4.55 4.99 8.61
CA PRO A 68 3.66 3.87 8.86
C PRO A 68 2.61 4.21 9.93
N SER A 69 1.40 3.69 9.79
CA SER A 69 0.32 3.91 10.75
C SER A 69 0.56 3.14 12.04
N ARG A 70 -0.23 3.45 13.08
CA ARG A 70 -0.24 2.65 14.32
C ARG A 70 -0.68 1.21 14.05
N ARG A 71 -1.64 1.02 13.14
CA ARG A 71 -2.14 -0.30 12.75
C ARG A 71 -1.03 -1.14 12.12
N ALA A 72 -0.29 -0.58 11.15
CA ALA A 72 0.83 -1.26 10.51
C ALA A 72 1.95 -1.59 11.51
N ARG A 73 2.24 -0.71 12.48
CA ARG A 73 3.19 -1.01 13.56
C ARG A 73 2.74 -2.17 14.46
N VAL A 74 1.45 -2.25 14.80
CA VAL A 74 0.90 -3.37 15.57
C VAL A 74 0.99 -4.68 14.78
N GLN A 75 0.61 -4.65 13.50
CA GLN A 75 0.74 -5.79 12.59
C GLN A 75 2.19 -6.27 12.46
N ALA A 76 3.16 -5.36 12.35
CA ALA A 76 4.58 -5.73 12.36
C ALA A 76 5.03 -6.36 13.68
N GLY A 77 4.46 -5.92 14.82
CA GLY A 77 4.69 -6.57 16.12
C GLY A 77 4.14 -7.99 16.16
N ILE A 78 2.93 -8.19 15.64
CA ILE A 78 2.31 -9.51 15.49
C ILE A 78 3.16 -10.41 14.59
N ALA A 79 3.56 -9.93 13.42
CA ALA A 79 4.39 -10.68 12.47
C ALA A 79 5.71 -11.11 13.10
N ARG A 80 6.33 -10.27 13.92
CA ARG A 80 7.57 -10.61 14.62
C ARG A 80 7.39 -11.74 15.64
N VAL A 81 6.25 -11.81 16.32
CA VAL A 81 6.00 -12.80 17.38
C VAL A 81 5.42 -14.11 16.85
N MET A 82 4.52 -14.03 15.86
CA MET A 82 3.75 -15.16 15.36
C MET A 82 4.12 -15.59 13.93
N GLY A 83 5.02 -14.86 13.28
CA GLY A 83 5.32 -15.02 11.85
C GLY A 83 4.40 -14.16 10.97
N TYR A 84 4.89 -13.80 9.79
CA TYR A 84 4.15 -12.93 8.86
C TYR A 84 2.92 -13.61 8.25
N SER A 85 2.82 -14.94 8.28
CA SER A 85 1.71 -15.72 7.73
C SER A 85 0.34 -15.36 8.34
N TYR A 86 0.31 -14.85 9.57
CA TYR A 86 -0.91 -14.35 10.21
C TYR A 86 -1.33 -12.95 9.76
N VAL A 87 -0.40 -12.18 9.19
CA VAL A 87 -0.62 -10.78 8.79
C VAL A 87 -0.80 -10.66 7.28
N LEU A 88 -0.07 -11.47 6.50
CA LEU A 88 -0.06 -11.43 5.05
C LEU A 88 -1.48 -11.50 4.43
N PRO A 89 -2.42 -12.35 4.87
CA PRO A 89 -3.78 -12.35 4.32
C PRO A 89 -4.48 -10.99 4.45
N THR A 90 -4.27 -10.27 5.56
CA THR A 90 -4.87 -8.95 5.77
C THR A 90 -4.29 -7.89 4.84
N VAL A 91 -3.02 -8.03 4.47
CA VAL A 91 -2.35 -7.17 3.48
C VAL A 91 -2.92 -7.42 2.10
N LEU A 92 -3.01 -8.70 1.68
CA LEU A 92 -3.55 -9.10 0.39
C LEU A 92 -5.02 -8.70 0.21
N ASP A 93 -5.85 -8.86 1.25
CA ASP A 93 -7.25 -8.41 1.21
C ASP A 93 -7.36 -6.89 1.05
N THR A 94 -6.43 -6.14 1.65
CA THR A 94 -6.37 -4.68 1.53
C THR A 94 -6.05 -4.28 0.08
N GLU A 95 -5.02 -4.88 -0.52
CA GLU A 95 -4.65 -4.65 -1.93
C GLU A 95 -5.78 -5.01 -2.89
N LYS A 96 -6.42 -6.17 -2.67
CA LYS A 96 -7.58 -6.60 -3.47
C LYS A 96 -8.73 -5.60 -3.37
N SER A 97 -9.01 -5.09 -2.18
CA SER A 97 -10.05 -4.09 -1.95
C SER A 97 -9.73 -2.76 -2.65
N LEU A 98 -8.46 -2.34 -2.65
CA LEU A 98 -7.99 -1.17 -3.41
C LEU A 98 -8.15 -1.36 -4.91
N ALA A 99 -7.71 -2.50 -5.45
CA ALA A 99 -7.83 -2.83 -6.87
C ALA A 99 -9.29 -2.81 -7.33
N ASN A 100 -10.18 -3.46 -6.57
CA ASN A 100 -11.62 -3.45 -6.84
C ASN A 100 -12.20 -2.04 -6.80
N SER A 101 -11.83 -1.24 -5.80
CA SER A 101 -12.29 0.16 -5.69
C SER A 101 -11.84 1.00 -6.87
N ALA A 102 -10.62 0.79 -7.38
CA ALA A 102 -10.11 1.47 -8.57
C ALA A 102 -10.86 1.05 -9.85
N LEU A 103 -11.21 -0.23 -9.98
CA LEU A 103 -12.03 -0.72 -11.10
C LEU A 103 -13.45 -0.14 -11.06
N LEU A 104 -14.09 -0.12 -9.90
CA LEU A 104 -15.42 0.46 -9.73
C LEU A 104 -15.43 1.96 -10.06
N SER A 105 -14.48 2.73 -9.52
CA SER A 105 -14.37 4.16 -9.84
C SER A 105 -14.10 4.43 -11.33
N ARG A 106 -13.38 3.54 -12.03
CA ARG A 106 -13.18 3.65 -13.49
C ARG A 106 -14.47 3.37 -14.26
N ARG A 107 -15.22 2.33 -13.89
CA ARG A 107 -16.54 2.01 -14.47
C ARG A 107 -17.53 3.16 -14.30
N GLU A 108 -17.58 3.76 -13.12
CA GLU A 108 -18.43 4.93 -12.82
C GLU A 108 -18.02 6.17 -13.62
N SER A 109 -16.72 6.34 -13.92
CA SER A 109 -16.23 7.44 -14.76
C SER A 109 -16.35 7.21 -16.27
N GLY A 110 -16.87 6.07 -16.73
CA GLY A 110 -17.03 5.74 -18.15
C GLY A 110 -15.72 5.49 -18.91
N GLN A 111 -14.59 5.27 -18.21
CA GLN A 111 -13.31 4.96 -18.86
C GLN A 111 -13.17 3.45 -19.07
N PRO A 112 -12.75 2.99 -20.27
CA PRO A 112 -12.54 1.57 -20.52
C PRO A 112 -11.40 1.01 -19.65
N ALA A 113 -11.55 -0.24 -19.23
CA ALA A 113 -10.52 -0.96 -18.49
C ALA A 113 -9.35 -1.26 -19.44
N SER A 114 -8.34 -0.38 -19.48
CA SER A 114 -7.08 -0.68 -20.14
C SER A 114 -6.19 -1.42 -19.15
N GLY A 115 -5.97 -2.71 -19.43
CA GLY A 115 -4.89 -3.51 -18.88
C GLY A 115 -4.10 -4.07 -20.06
N ALA A 116 -2.89 -3.54 -20.26
CA ALA A 116 -1.78 -4.14 -21.00
C ALA A 116 -0.51 -3.42 -20.56
#